data_AF-A0A0F9DI69-F1
#
_entry.id   AF-A0A0F9DI69-F1
#
_cell.length_a   1.000
_cell.length_b   1.000
_cell.length_c   1.000
_cell.angle_alpha   90.00
_cell.angle_beta   90.00
_cell.angle_gamma   90.00
#
_symmetry.space_group_name_H-M   'P 1'
#
loop_
_entity.id
_entity.type
_entity.pdbx_description
1 polymer ?
#
loop_
_entity_poly.entity_id
_entity_poly.type
_entity_poly.pdbx_seq_one_letter_code
_entity_poly.pdbx_strand_id
1 'polypeptide(L)'
;GNGGPGVINMTGGTMNLPQNLHVGDGFNAKFNMDGGTINVGGLVFNDDTLVKTFNLNGGTVNANWISLTQSYTLNIEAGTLIINGDRRNVINDGVTSGGVVAYGGTGTVLVDYDYDEADPNAATTTVTACPLVLDADLTDDCAVDEDDLELVTADWLFKTPTPVWSFDMDSDPVGLGIYDLNVDRQDPNGPDTYVMGAGTLELLGVDGTYLDSQFPVIDRAYDTTIHYVVKSTSADPVHLWFGMEMSTGEKSYVGISVAAVNGQTVEIWNGLPPHDPNYVPGAVATGFAASAYLDITVNYDYSADTFDWTVTDGTPQSGTGVAYTAFSVGNNEAWTIYCDSPATALIDQLDITIAGTGMEDSAGDVQPDGSVDLLDFAAIALEWLLGT
;
A
#
# COMPACT_ATOMS: atom_id res chain seq x y z
N GLY A 1 -10.55 -25.03 37.93
CA GLY A 1 -10.16 -25.76 39.17
C GLY A 1 -9.95 -24.74 40.28
N ASN A 2 -10.25 -25.09 41.53
CA ASN A 2 -10.13 -24.17 42.67
C ASN A 2 -8.66 -23.88 43.05
N GLY A 3 -8.13 -22.73 42.64
CA GLY A 3 -7.16 -21.95 43.45
C GLY A 3 -5.66 -22.10 43.18
N GLY A 4 -5.21 -23.03 42.32
CA GLY A 4 -3.78 -23.29 42.12
C GLY A 4 -3.39 -23.40 40.64
N PRO A 5 -2.09 -23.22 40.31
CA PRO A 5 -1.60 -23.37 38.95
C PRO A 5 -1.88 -24.78 38.42
N GLY A 6 -2.64 -24.87 37.34
CA GLY A 6 -2.99 -26.12 36.69
C GLY A 6 -2.00 -26.46 35.57
N VAL A 7 -1.59 -27.73 35.49
CA VAL A 7 -0.82 -28.24 34.33
C VAL A 7 -1.61 -29.38 33.69
N ILE A 8 -1.87 -29.27 32.39
CA ILE A 8 -2.45 -30.33 31.57
C ILE A 8 -1.39 -30.74 30.54
N ASN A 9 -1.17 -32.04 30.38
CA ASN A 9 -0.28 -32.59 29.36
C ASN A 9 -1.08 -33.53 28.45
N MET A 10 -1.00 -33.33 27.14
CA MET A 10 -1.61 -34.18 26.13
C MET A 10 -0.53 -34.66 25.17
N THR A 11 -0.31 -35.97 25.11
CA THR A 11 0.73 -36.59 24.28
C THR A 11 0.15 -37.40 23.10
N GLY A 12 -1.18 -37.37 22.91
CA GLY A 12 -1.87 -38.18 21.91
C GLY A 12 -3.37 -38.33 22.18
N GLY A 13 -4.06 -39.04 21.29
CA GLY A 13 -5.51 -39.28 21.36
C GLY A 13 -6.35 -38.12 20.84
N THR A 14 -7.66 -38.15 21.11
CA THR A 14 -8.61 -37.11 20.68
C THR A 14 -9.39 -36.58 21.88
N MET A 15 -9.44 -35.25 22.02
CA MET A 15 -10.26 -34.55 23.02
C MET A 15 -11.33 -33.74 22.29
N ASN A 16 -12.61 -34.09 22.50
CA ASN A 16 -13.73 -33.37 21.90
C ASN A 16 -14.42 -32.52 22.98
N LEU A 17 -14.33 -31.21 22.84
CA LEU A 17 -14.92 -30.22 23.72
C LEU A 17 -15.95 -29.41 22.90
N PRO A 18 -17.26 -29.72 22.97
CA PRO A 18 -18.25 -29.03 22.15
C PRO A 18 -18.41 -27.54 22.51
N GLN A 19 -17.84 -27.12 23.64
CA GLN A 19 -17.76 -25.73 24.08
C GLN A 19 -16.31 -25.23 24.06
N ASN A 20 -16.02 -24.20 24.83
CA ASN A 20 -14.72 -23.56 24.84
C ASN A 20 -13.72 -24.33 25.70
N LEU A 21 -12.46 -24.36 25.27
CA LEU A 21 -11.32 -24.63 26.12
C LEU A 21 -10.78 -23.30 26.65
N HIS A 22 -10.99 -23.06 27.95
CA HIS A 22 -10.40 -21.91 28.63
C HIS A 22 -9.04 -22.29 29.22
N VAL A 23 -7.99 -21.62 28.77
CA VAL A 23 -6.65 -21.78 29.33
C VAL A 23 -6.54 -20.85 30.54
N GLY A 24 -6.66 -21.41 31.74
CA GLY A 24 -6.46 -20.67 32.99
C GLY A 24 -7.52 -19.60 33.26
N ASP A 25 -8.78 -20.01 33.40
CA ASP A 25 -9.86 -19.10 33.81
C ASP A 25 -9.71 -18.68 35.29
N GLY A 26 -9.21 -17.46 35.52
CA GLY A 26 -9.00 -16.89 36.85
C GLY A 26 -7.79 -17.45 37.62
N PHE A 27 -6.93 -18.23 36.96
CA PHE A 27 -5.74 -18.86 37.56
C PHE A 27 -4.61 -18.99 36.53
N ASN A 28 -3.36 -19.01 36.99
CA ASN A 28 -2.23 -19.42 36.15
C ASN A 28 -2.49 -20.85 35.62
N ALA A 29 -2.24 -21.08 34.34
CA ALA A 29 -2.37 -22.42 33.77
C ALA A 29 -1.32 -22.67 32.69
N LYS A 30 -0.92 -23.93 32.58
CA LYS A 30 -0.04 -24.43 31.53
C LYS A 30 -0.67 -25.63 30.85
N PHE A 31 -0.91 -25.54 29.55
CA PHE A 31 -1.31 -26.66 28.72
C PHE A 31 -0.13 -27.04 27.83
N ASN A 32 0.33 -28.28 27.88
CA ASN A 32 1.37 -28.80 27.00
C ASN A 32 0.75 -29.85 26.09
N MET A 33 0.91 -29.68 24.79
CA MET A 33 0.42 -30.60 23.78
C MET A 33 1.59 -31.06 22.91
N ASP A 34 2.00 -32.31 23.08
CA ASP A 34 3.08 -32.94 22.31
C ASP A 34 2.54 -33.85 21.20
N GLY A 35 1.21 -33.99 21.09
CA GLY A 35 0.55 -34.81 20.06
C GLY A 35 -0.95 -34.98 20.27
N GLY A 36 -1.63 -35.58 19.28
CA GLY A 36 -3.07 -35.85 19.27
C GLY A 36 -3.90 -34.74 18.63
N THR A 37 -5.21 -34.77 18.86
CA THR A 37 -6.16 -33.81 18.28
C THR A 37 -7.11 -33.26 19.35
N ILE A 38 -7.23 -31.93 19.43
CA ILE A 38 -8.24 -31.25 20.24
C ILE A 38 -9.26 -30.61 19.29
N ASN A 39 -10.55 -30.90 19.47
CA ASN A 39 -11.64 -30.22 18.78
C ASN A 39 -12.41 -29.38 19.79
N VAL A 40 -12.41 -28.06 19.63
CA VAL A 40 -13.05 -27.10 20.57
C VAL A 40 -14.02 -26.17 19.87
N GLY A 41 -15.09 -25.79 20.58
CA GLY A 41 -15.98 -24.72 20.15
C GLY A 41 -15.26 -23.36 20.11
N GLY A 42 -14.33 -23.12 21.02
CA GLY A 42 -13.48 -21.92 21.03
C GLY A 42 -12.24 -22.12 21.89
N LEU A 43 -11.11 -21.55 21.49
CA LEU A 43 -9.88 -21.52 22.28
C LEU A 43 -9.77 -20.15 22.97
N VAL A 44 -9.80 -20.13 24.30
CA VAL A 44 -10.00 -18.88 25.03
C VAL A 44 -8.91 -18.64 26.07
N PHE A 45 -8.25 -17.50 25.93
CA PHE A 45 -7.36 -16.93 26.92
C PHE A 45 -8.06 -15.71 27.51
N ASN A 46 -8.75 -15.91 28.65
CA ASN A 46 -9.60 -14.91 29.29
C ASN A 46 -8.82 -13.65 29.70
N ASP A 47 -9.52 -12.53 29.88
CA ASP A 47 -8.95 -11.25 30.27
C ASP A 47 -8.73 -11.20 31.79
N ASP A 48 -7.53 -11.57 32.22
CA ASP A 48 -7.03 -11.26 33.56
C ASP A 48 -5.49 -11.09 33.52
N THR A 49 -4.90 -10.74 34.66
CA THR A 49 -3.46 -10.46 34.78
C THR A 49 -2.62 -11.72 35.04
N LEU A 50 -3.21 -12.91 34.94
CA LEU A 50 -2.57 -14.18 35.28
C LEU A 50 -1.98 -14.84 34.04
N VAL A 51 -0.86 -15.55 34.24
CA VAL A 51 -0.07 -16.12 33.15
C VAL A 51 -0.70 -17.41 32.64
N LYS A 52 -1.04 -17.43 31.35
CA LYS A 52 -1.70 -18.55 30.68
C LYS A 52 -0.82 -19.03 29.54
N THR A 53 -0.26 -20.22 29.68
CA THR A 53 0.62 -20.78 28.66
C THR A 53 -0.04 -21.96 27.98
N PHE A 54 -0.10 -21.94 26.66
CA PHE A 54 -0.40 -23.10 25.84
C PHE A 54 0.83 -23.36 24.96
N ASN A 55 1.50 -24.50 25.20
CA ASN A 55 2.57 -24.99 24.35
C ASN A 55 2.01 -26.03 23.39
N LEU A 56 1.99 -25.70 22.11
CA LEU A 56 1.57 -26.54 21.00
C LEU A 56 2.82 -27.14 20.35
N ASN A 57 3.45 -28.06 21.09
CA ASN A 57 4.70 -28.72 20.68
C ASN A 57 4.48 -29.79 19.59
N GLY A 58 3.24 -30.23 19.40
CA GLY A 58 2.85 -31.23 18.40
C GLY A 58 1.34 -31.44 18.38
N GLY A 59 0.85 -32.17 17.37
CA GLY A 59 -0.58 -32.46 17.20
C GLY A 59 -1.38 -31.27 16.64
N THR A 60 -2.71 -31.36 16.70
CA THR A 60 -3.61 -30.40 16.05
C THR A 60 -4.69 -29.90 16.99
N VAL A 61 -4.91 -28.59 17.03
CA VAL A 61 -6.07 -27.95 17.70
C VAL A 61 -6.99 -27.38 16.64
N ASN A 62 -8.21 -27.88 16.55
CA ASN A 62 -9.28 -27.34 15.70
C ASN A 62 -10.24 -26.50 16.56
N ALA A 63 -10.39 -25.22 16.24
CA ALA A 63 -11.23 -24.28 16.99
C ALA A 63 -12.20 -23.52 16.08
N ASN A 64 -13.46 -23.34 16.47
CA ASN A 64 -14.37 -22.50 15.65
C ASN A 64 -14.05 -21.00 15.77
N TRP A 65 -13.42 -20.58 16.87
CA TRP A 65 -12.94 -19.22 17.09
C TRP A 65 -11.85 -19.22 18.15
N ILE A 66 -11.10 -18.12 18.21
CA ILE A 66 -10.06 -17.88 19.22
C ILE A 66 -10.25 -16.51 19.85
N SER A 67 -9.90 -16.38 21.13
CA SER A 67 -9.86 -15.09 21.83
C SER A 67 -8.57 -14.97 22.63
N LEU A 68 -7.82 -13.92 22.30
CA LEU A 68 -6.50 -13.59 22.79
C LEU A 68 -6.56 -12.18 23.40
N THR A 69 -6.80 -12.08 24.71
CA THR A 69 -7.08 -10.77 25.33
C THR A 69 -5.89 -10.22 26.11
N GLN A 70 -5.48 -10.85 27.22
CA GLN A 70 -4.34 -10.41 28.03
C GLN A 70 -3.59 -11.57 28.68
N SER A 71 -2.30 -11.33 28.97
CA SER A 71 -1.42 -12.18 29.79
C SER A 71 -1.36 -13.66 29.37
N TYR A 72 -1.25 -13.90 28.07
CA TYR A 72 -1.13 -15.25 27.52
C TYR A 72 0.19 -15.47 26.79
N THR A 73 0.54 -16.75 26.63
CA THR A 73 1.58 -17.21 25.73
C THR A 73 1.04 -18.45 25.01
N LEU A 74 0.78 -18.32 23.72
CA LEU A 74 0.58 -19.44 22.81
C LEU A 74 1.92 -19.68 22.11
N ASN A 75 2.68 -20.66 22.60
CA ASN A 75 3.95 -21.06 21.99
C ASN A 75 3.68 -22.22 21.03
N ILE A 76 3.99 -22.04 19.75
CA ILE A 76 3.81 -23.03 18.70
C ILE A 76 5.19 -23.57 18.31
N GLU A 77 5.35 -24.88 18.31
CA GLU A 77 6.54 -25.55 17.79
C GLU A 77 6.09 -26.48 16.66
N ALA A 78 6.12 -27.80 16.83
CA ALA A 78 5.73 -28.73 15.76
C ALA A 78 4.21 -29.03 15.68
N GLY A 79 3.36 -28.26 16.37
CA GLY A 79 1.91 -28.45 16.34
C GLY A 79 1.18 -27.44 15.45
N THR A 80 -0.08 -27.74 15.12
CA THR A 80 -0.89 -26.95 14.18
C THR A 80 -2.16 -26.45 14.87
N LEU A 81 -2.46 -25.17 14.72
CA LEU A 81 -3.72 -24.56 15.17
C LEU A 81 -4.55 -24.20 13.93
N ILE A 82 -5.76 -24.76 13.82
CA ILE A 82 -6.70 -24.50 12.74
C ILE A 82 -7.93 -23.80 13.32
N ILE A 83 -8.29 -22.64 12.76
CA ILE A 83 -9.39 -21.81 13.24
C ILE A 83 -10.37 -21.51 12.11
N ASN A 84 -11.66 -21.69 12.34
CA ASN A 84 -12.66 -21.39 11.31
C ASN A 84 -12.74 -19.88 11.00
N GLY A 85 -12.83 -19.57 9.71
CA GLY A 85 -12.89 -18.23 9.12
C GLY A 85 -11.55 -17.51 9.09
N ASP A 86 -11.57 -16.27 8.59
CA ASP A 86 -10.39 -15.40 8.57
C ASP A 86 -10.10 -14.85 9.97
N ARG A 87 -8.97 -15.25 10.54
CA ARG A 87 -8.48 -14.88 11.86
C ARG A 87 -7.06 -14.33 11.81
N ARG A 88 -6.55 -14.00 10.62
CA ARG A 88 -5.18 -13.49 10.44
C ARG A 88 -4.91 -12.29 11.33
N ASN A 89 -5.81 -11.31 11.35
CA ASN A 89 -5.67 -10.13 12.21
C ASN A 89 -5.54 -10.48 13.71
N VAL A 90 -6.34 -11.42 14.21
CA VAL A 90 -6.29 -11.82 15.63
C VAL A 90 -4.96 -12.49 15.97
N ILE A 91 -4.45 -13.34 15.07
CA ILE A 91 -3.16 -14.02 15.27
C ILE A 91 -2.01 -13.04 15.13
N ASN A 92 -2.01 -12.19 14.10
CA ASN A 92 -0.97 -11.20 13.85
C ASN A 92 -0.89 -10.13 14.95
N ASP A 93 -2.01 -9.71 15.51
CA ASP A 93 -2.05 -8.86 16.72
C ASP A 93 -1.40 -9.59 17.91
N GLY A 94 -1.66 -10.90 18.03
CA GLY A 94 -1.05 -11.76 19.03
C GLY A 94 0.47 -11.93 18.88
N VAL A 95 0.95 -12.07 17.65
CA VAL A 95 2.38 -12.11 17.32
C VAL A 95 3.03 -10.76 17.64
N THR A 96 2.43 -9.67 17.18
CA THR A 96 2.92 -8.29 17.40
C THR A 96 3.01 -7.93 18.89
N SER A 97 2.05 -8.39 19.69
CA SER A 97 2.05 -8.19 21.15
C SER A 97 2.97 -9.16 21.92
N GLY A 98 3.60 -10.12 21.24
CA GLY A 98 4.46 -11.15 21.84
C GLY A 98 3.69 -12.25 22.59
N GLY A 99 2.37 -12.31 22.43
CA GLY A 99 1.51 -13.33 23.05
C GLY A 99 1.45 -14.64 22.27
N VAL A 100 1.63 -14.59 20.94
CA VAL A 100 1.79 -15.78 20.08
C VAL A 100 3.24 -15.81 19.62
N VAL A 101 3.94 -16.92 19.88
CA VAL A 101 5.36 -17.05 19.58
C VAL A 101 5.66 -18.43 18.98
N ALA A 102 6.71 -18.50 18.17
CA ALA A 102 7.24 -19.74 17.62
C ALA A 102 8.55 -20.11 18.33
N TYR A 103 8.69 -21.38 18.75
CA TYR A 103 9.90 -21.91 19.39
C TYR A 103 10.43 -21.05 20.56
N GLY A 104 9.52 -20.58 21.42
CA GLY A 104 9.86 -19.73 22.55
C GLY A 104 10.32 -18.31 22.16
N GLY A 105 10.00 -17.88 20.93
CA GLY A 105 10.32 -16.56 20.40
C GLY A 105 11.57 -16.50 19.52
N THR A 106 12.15 -17.65 19.16
CA THR A 106 13.30 -17.71 18.24
C THR A 106 12.92 -18.09 16.81
N GLY A 107 11.70 -18.56 16.58
CA GLY A 107 11.19 -18.95 15.26
C GLY A 107 10.17 -17.95 14.70
N THR A 108 9.60 -18.30 13.55
CA THR A 108 8.56 -17.53 12.85
C THR A 108 7.20 -18.19 13.04
N VAL A 109 6.16 -17.39 13.30
CA VAL A 109 4.78 -17.87 13.28
C VAL A 109 4.25 -17.69 11.86
N LEU A 110 3.85 -18.78 11.23
CA LEU A 110 3.23 -18.75 9.91
C LEU A 110 1.70 -18.71 10.07
N VAL A 111 1.05 -17.88 9.26
CA VAL A 111 -0.40 -17.70 9.31
C VAL A 111 -0.95 -17.76 7.89
N ASP A 112 -1.50 -18.90 7.53
CA ASP A 112 -2.14 -19.12 6.25
C ASP A 112 -3.66 -19.01 6.38
N TYR A 113 -4.31 -18.42 5.37
CA TYR A 113 -5.77 -18.38 5.27
C TYR A 113 -6.21 -19.04 3.98
N ASP A 114 -6.67 -20.28 4.12
CA ASP A 114 -7.21 -21.07 3.01
C ASP A 114 -8.66 -20.64 2.75
N TYR A 115 -8.84 -19.81 1.72
CA TYR A 115 -10.15 -19.39 1.24
C TYR A 115 -10.60 -20.27 0.08
N ASP A 116 -11.68 -21.02 0.30
CA ASP A 116 -12.36 -21.74 -0.78
C ASP A 116 -13.55 -20.90 -1.30
N GLU A 117 -13.45 -20.43 -2.55
CA GLU A 117 -14.54 -19.71 -3.22
C GLU A 117 -15.78 -20.60 -3.41
N ALA A 118 -15.61 -21.92 -3.54
CA ALA A 118 -16.70 -22.87 -3.71
C ALA A 118 -17.43 -23.19 -2.39
N ASP A 119 -16.75 -23.10 -1.24
CA ASP A 119 -17.36 -23.16 0.08
C ASP A 119 -16.71 -22.14 1.06
N PRO A 120 -17.17 -20.88 1.04
CA PRO A 120 -16.66 -19.85 1.94
C PRO A 120 -16.83 -20.18 3.44
N ASN A 121 -17.68 -21.15 3.80
CA ASN A 121 -17.86 -21.58 5.18
C ASN A 121 -16.85 -22.65 5.61
N ALA A 122 -16.13 -23.25 4.66
CA ALA A 122 -15.02 -24.15 4.91
C ALA A 122 -13.68 -23.41 5.10
N ALA A 123 -13.65 -22.09 4.87
CA ALA A 123 -12.44 -21.30 5.00
C ALA A 123 -11.87 -21.37 6.43
N THR A 124 -10.55 -21.54 6.52
CA THR A 124 -9.84 -21.66 7.80
C THR A 124 -8.56 -20.85 7.82
N THR A 125 -8.21 -20.34 8.99
CA THR A 125 -6.87 -19.84 9.28
C THR A 125 -6.06 -20.96 9.92
N THR A 126 -4.95 -21.33 9.29
CA THR A 126 -3.98 -22.31 9.80
C THR A 126 -2.77 -21.57 10.35
N VAL A 127 -2.37 -21.93 11.57
CA VAL A 127 -1.22 -21.35 12.27
C VAL A 127 -0.22 -22.46 12.59
N THR A 128 0.99 -22.30 12.10
CA THR A 128 2.14 -23.20 12.29
C THR A 128 3.36 -22.37 12.71
N ALA A 129 4.51 -23.03 12.87
CA ALA A 129 5.75 -22.37 13.26
C ALA A 129 6.96 -22.96 12.54
N CYS A 130 7.87 -22.07 12.11
CA CYS A 130 9.19 -22.43 11.61
C CYS A 130 10.24 -22.26 12.72
N PRO A 131 11.15 -23.24 12.92
CA PRO A 131 12.20 -23.16 13.93
C PRO A 131 13.26 -22.10 13.64
N LEU A 132 13.46 -21.77 12.36
CA LEU A 132 14.38 -20.77 11.86
C LEU A 132 13.63 -19.80 10.97
N VAL A 133 13.97 -18.52 11.08
CA VAL A 133 13.72 -17.55 10.01
C VAL A 133 14.75 -17.90 8.93
N LEU A 134 14.29 -18.33 7.77
CA LEU A 134 15.14 -18.53 6.60
C LEU A 134 14.85 -17.35 5.68
N ASP A 135 15.86 -16.51 5.42
CA ASP A 135 15.64 -15.30 4.63
C ASP A 135 15.30 -15.67 3.17
N ALA A 136 15.65 -16.88 2.73
CA ALA A 136 15.39 -17.41 1.39
C ALA A 136 14.18 -18.36 1.29
N ASP A 137 13.36 -18.51 2.33
CA ASP A 137 12.08 -19.23 2.27
C ASP A 137 11.02 -18.24 1.75
N LEU A 138 10.72 -18.35 0.46
CA LEU A 138 9.85 -17.42 -0.27
C LEU A 138 8.41 -17.93 -0.34
N THR A 139 8.22 -19.23 -0.09
CA THR A 139 6.91 -19.87 -0.08
C THR A 139 6.29 -19.95 1.32
N ASP A 140 7.02 -19.50 2.35
CA ASP A 140 6.61 -19.51 3.76
C ASP A 140 6.28 -20.94 4.24
N ASP A 141 7.04 -21.94 3.79
CA ASP A 141 6.77 -23.37 4.07
C ASP A 141 7.72 -23.99 5.11
N CYS A 142 8.61 -23.16 5.69
CA CYS A 142 9.69 -23.53 6.61
C CYS A 142 10.83 -24.32 5.97
N ALA A 143 10.94 -24.35 4.64
CA ALA A 143 12.05 -24.92 3.91
C ALA A 143 12.63 -23.88 2.95
N VAL A 144 13.87 -24.14 2.52
CA VAL A 144 14.45 -23.47 1.36
C VAL A 144 14.72 -24.60 0.36
N ASP A 145 13.83 -24.75 -0.61
CA ASP A 145 13.85 -25.88 -1.53
C ASP A 145 13.56 -25.49 -3.00
N GLU A 146 13.17 -26.48 -3.81
CA GLU A 146 12.90 -26.25 -5.22
C GLU A 146 11.71 -25.31 -5.48
N ASP A 147 10.75 -25.19 -4.57
CA ASP A 147 9.56 -24.36 -4.75
C ASP A 147 9.94 -22.86 -4.58
N ASP A 148 10.83 -22.51 -3.64
CA ASP A 148 11.38 -21.15 -3.52
C ASP A 148 12.22 -20.75 -4.74
N LEU A 149 12.99 -21.72 -5.27
CA LEU A 149 13.77 -21.52 -6.48
C LEU A 149 12.87 -21.26 -7.71
N GLU A 150 11.69 -21.88 -7.77
CA GLU A 150 10.73 -21.64 -8.84
C GLU A 150 10.25 -20.18 -8.85
N LEU A 151 10.01 -19.57 -7.68
CA LEU A 151 9.64 -18.15 -7.57
C LEU A 151 10.74 -17.22 -8.10
N VAL A 152 11.98 -17.46 -7.71
CA VAL A 152 13.12 -16.63 -8.15
C VAL A 152 13.43 -16.82 -9.62
N THR A 153 13.26 -18.04 -10.13
CA THR A 153 13.45 -18.31 -11.57
C THR A 153 12.31 -17.77 -12.43
N ALA A 154 11.09 -17.64 -11.90
CA ALA A 154 9.96 -17.01 -12.57
C ALA A 154 10.18 -15.49 -12.74
N ASP A 155 10.84 -14.85 -11.77
CA ASP A 155 11.15 -13.42 -11.78
C ASP A 155 12.54 -13.09 -12.34
N TRP A 156 13.30 -14.11 -12.73
CA TRP A 156 14.63 -13.96 -13.31
C TRP A 156 14.61 -13.08 -14.58
N LEU A 157 15.42 -12.03 -14.61
CA LEU A 157 15.44 -10.99 -15.64
C LEU A 157 14.20 -10.06 -15.70
N PHE A 158 13.36 -10.00 -14.65
CA PHE A 158 12.42 -8.87 -14.52
C PHE A 158 13.19 -7.56 -14.34
N LYS A 159 13.43 -6.88 -15.46
CA LYS A 159 13.74 -5.45 -15.51
C LYS A 159 12.70 -4.78 -16.37
N THR A 160 11.56 -4.46 -15.79
CA THR A 160 10.70 -3.42 -16.36
C THR A 160 10.01 -2.66 -15.23
N PRO A 161 10.09 -1.32 -15.24
CA PRO A 161 9.25 -0.49 -14.40
C PRO A 161 7.82 -0.66 -14.92
N THR A 162 7.07 -1.58 -14.34
CA THR A 162 5.62 -1.52 -14.43
C THR A 162 5.22 -0.20 -13.75
N PRO A 163 4.43 0.67 -14.39
CA PRO A 163 3.96 1.87 -13.71
C PRO A 163 3.32 1.44 -12.39
N VAL A 164 3.89 1.93 -11.29
CA VAL A 164 3.48 1.59 -9.92
C VAL A 164 2.01 1.97 -9.70
N TRP A 165 1.50 2.90 -10.50
CA TRP A 165 0.12 3.35 -10.42
C TRP A 165 -0.36 3.99 -11.73
N SER A 166 -1.53 3.59 -12.23
CA SER A 166 -2.29 4.31 -13.27
C SER A 166 -3.70 4.57 -12.77
N PHE A 167 -4.08 5.83 -12.63
CA PHE A 167 -5.44 6.25 -12.36
C PHE A 167 -6.07 6.72 -13.67
N ASP A 168 -7.19 6.09 -14.06
CA ASP A 168 -7.97 6.45 -15.26
C ASP A 168 -9.40 6.80 -14.85
N MET A 169 -9.77 8.07 -14.99
CA MET A 169 -11.09 8.56 -14.62
C MET A 169 -12.25 7.97 -15.46
N ASP A 170 -11.98 7.43 -16.64
CA ASP A 170 -12.99 6.89 -17.56
C ASP A 170 -13.28 5.41 -17.32
N SER A 171 -12.29 4.63 -16.85
CA SER A 171 -12.41 3.18 -16.66
C SER A 171 -12.55 2.71 -15.21
N ASP A 172 -12.21 3.55 -14.22
CA ASP A 172 -12.45 3.29 -12.80
C ASP A 172 -13.75 3.97 -12.33
N PRO A 173 -14.92 3.30 -12.39
CA PRO A 173 -16.13 3.85 -11.82
C PRO A 173 -15.94 4.01 -10.31
N VAL A 174 -16.14 5.22 -9.80
CA VAL A 174 -16.36 5.53 -8.37
C VAL A 174 -17.60 4.79 -7.86
N GLY A 175 -17.46 3.48 -7.69
CA GLY A 175 -18.34 2.59 -6.95
C GLY A 175 -17.90 2.54 -5.49
N LEU A 176 -18.79 2.06 -4.62
CA LEU A 176 -18.66 2.03 -3.16
C LEU A 176 -17.54 1.07 -2.67
N GLY A 177 -16.29 1.40 -2.98
CA GLY A 177 -15.08 1.01 -2.27
C GLY A 177 -14.37 2.32 -1.92
N ILE A 178 -13.96 2.48 -0.67
CA ILE A 178 -13.48 3.77 -0.14
C ILE A 178 -12.09 4.06 -0.75
N TYR A 179 -12.08 4.82 -1.83
CA TYR A 179 -11.02 5.76 -2.14
C TYR A 179 -11.65 7.14 -1.97
N ASP A 180 -11.50 7.71 -0.77
CA ASP A 180 -11.99 9.05 -0.49
C ASP A 180 -11.12 10.03 -1.29
N LEU A 181 -11.65 10.48 -2.44
CA LEU A 181 -11.28 11.76 -3.02
C LEU A 181 -11.75 12.83 -2.03
N ASN A 182 -10.98 13.01 -0.95
CA ASN A 182 -11.40 13.91 0.11
C ASN A 182 -11.17 15.34 -0.37
N VAL A 183 -12.21 15.92 -0.96
CA VAL A 183 -12.26 17.34 -1.28
C VAL A 183 -12.55 18.08 0.03
N ASP A 184 -11.50 18.32 0.81
CA ASP A 184 -11.64 19.11 2.02
C ASP A 184 -11.79 20.59 1.64
N ARG A 185 -12.89 21.21 2.09
CA ARG A 185 -13.12 22.64 1.97
C ARG A 185 -12.71 23.27 3.30
N GLN A 186 -11.53 23.90 3.36
CA GLN A 186 -11.32 24.95 4.36
C GLN A 186 -11.93 26.26 3.86
N ASP A 187 -13.24 26.42 4.06
CA ASP A 187 -13.88 27.73 3.99
C ASP A 187 -14.78 27.96 5.22
N PRO A 188 -14.51 29.00 6.03
CA PRO A 188 -15.27 29.28 7.24
C PRO A 188 -16.74 29.71 7.05
N ASN A 189 -17.29 29.92 5.83
CA ASN A 189 -18.60 30.63 5.71
C ASN A 189 -19.68 30.18 4.67
N GLY A 190 -19.75 28.96 4.14
CA GLY A 190 -21.03 28.46 3.55
C GLY A 190 -20.96 27.39 2.45
N PRO A 191 -22.09 26.78 2.02
CA PRO A 191 -22.12 25.67 1.06
C PRO A 191 -22.45 26.11 -0.37
N ASP A 192 -21.66 25.62 -1.33
CA ASP A 192 -21.96 25.63 -2.77
C ASP A 192 -22.14 24.20 -3.28
N THR A 193 -22.94 24.03 -4.34
CA THR A 193 -23.29 22.74 -4.95
C THR A 193 -22.42 22.43 -6.16
N TYR A 194 -21.73 21.28 -6.15
CA TYR A 194 -21.07 20.68 -7.32
C TYR A 194 -21.96 19.60 -7.96
N VAL A 195 -21.94 19.49 -9.29
CA VAL A 195 -22.63 18.44 -10.03
C VAL A 195 -21.56 17.59 -10.74
N MET A 196 -21.30 16.39 -10.25
CA MET A 196 -20.46 15.43 -10.97
C MET A 196 -21.33 14.68 -11.98
N GLY A 197 -21.05 14.87 -13.28
CA GLY A 197 -21.40 13.91 -14.32
C GLY A 197 -20.29 12.85 -14.41
N ALA A 198 -20.60 11.66 -14.92
CA ALA A 198 -19.56 10.67 -15.22
C ALA A 198 -18.62 11.24 -16.31
N GLY A 199 -17.31 11.29 -16.03
CA GLY A 199 -16.27 11.65 -17.00
C GLY A 199 -16.02 13.15 -17.25
N THR A 200 -16.45 14.07 -16.38
CA THR A 200 -16.04 15.49 -16.50
C THR A 200 -16.02 16.17 -15.13
N LEU A 201 -14.87 16.75 -14.76
CA LEU A 201 -14.76 17.63 -13.59
C LEU A 201 -15.05 19.08 -14.02
N GLU A 202 -16.25 19.57 -13.71
CA GLU A 202 -16.62 20.97 -13.90
C GLU A 202 -16.32 21.77 -12.63
N LEU A 203 -15.23 22.55 -12.65
CA LEU A 203 -14.88 23.45 -11.55
C LEU A 203 -15.65 24.77 -11.70
N LEU A 204 -16.74 24.91 -10.95
CA LEU A 204 -17.58 26.12 -10.95
C LEU A 204 -17.19 27.04 -9.79
N GLY A 205 -16.34 28.03 -10.11
CA GLY A 205 -16.05 29.25 -9.35
C GLY A 205 -16.20 29.23 -7.81
N VAL A 206 -15.16 28.83 -7.08
CA VAL A 206 -14.76 29.33 -5.74
C VAL A 206 -13.25 29.07 -5.56
N ASP A 207 -12.59 29.86 -4.69
CA ASP A 207 -11.20 29.69 -4.24
C ASP A 207 -10.93 28.27 -3.71
N GLY A 208 -10.04 27.53 -4.40
CA GLY A 208 -9.39 26.29 -3.98
C GLY A 208 -10.27 25.03 -3.90
N THR A 209 -10.01 24.04 -4.75
CA THR A 209 -10.51 22.67 -4.58
C THR A 209 -9.32 21.78 -4.20
N TYR A 210 -9.35 21.22 -3.00
CA TYR A 210 -8.28 20.33 -2.52
C TYR A 210 -8.57 18.89 -2.93
N LEU A 211 -7.53 18.15 -3.26
CA LEU A 211 -7.53 16.72 -3.51
C LEU A 211 -6.57 16.10 -2.49
N ASP A 212 -7.05 15.78 -1.29
CA ASP A 212 -6.18 15.15 -0.29
C ASP A 212 -5.97 13.68 -0.64
N SER A 213 -4.74 13.31 -0.93
CA SER A 213 -4.32 11.92 -0.95
C SER A 213 -3.20 11.76 0.07
N GLN A 214 -3.57 11.22 1.23
CA GLN A 214 -2.63 10.94 2.32
C GLN A 214 -1.94 9.62 2.02
N PHE A 215 -0.72 9.69 1.49
CA PHE A 215 0.11 8.51 1.30
C PHE A 215 1.38 8.60 2.16
N PRO A 216 1.74 7.52 2.87
CA PRO A 216 3.05 7.39 3.49
C PRO A 216 4.09 7.14 2.40
N VAL A 217 4.49 8.18 1.68
CA VAL A 217 5.60 8.09 0.72
C VAL A 217 6.89 8.08 1.54
N ILE A 218 7.65 6.99 1.43
CA ILE A 218 9.00 6.90 2.01
C ILE A 218 9.88 7.83 1.17
N ASP A 219 10.65 8.70 1.82
CA ASP A 219 11.56 9.72 1.26
C ASP A 219 12.42 9.14 0.11
N ARG A 220 11.90 9.18 -1.13
CA ARG A 220 12.52 8.63 -2.33
C ARG A 220 12.26 9.53 -3.53
N ALA A 221 13.14 9.40 -4.52
CA ALA A 221 13.13 10.13 -5.76
C ALA A 221 12.33 9.37 -6.84
N TYR A 222 11.48 10.07 -7.58
CA TYR A 222 10.61 9.46 -8.58
C TYR A 222 10.68 10.23 -9.89
N ASP A 223 10.79 9.49 -11.01
CA ASP A 223 10.36 9.99 -12.30
C ASP A 223 8.83 10.03 -12.30
N THR A 224 8.24 11.02 -12.96
CA THR A 224 6.78 11.20 -12.92
C THR A 224 6.26 11.62 -14.28
N THR A 225 5.22 10.94 -14.75
CA THR A 225 4.50 11.32 -15.97
C THR A 225 3.12 11.83 -15.59
N ILE A 226 2.85 13.10 -15.88
CA ILE A 226 1.52 13.67 -15.65
C ILE A 226 0.86 13.92 -17.00
N HIS A 227 -0.34 13.37 -17.18
CA HIS A 227 -1.12 13.47 -18.41
C HIS A 227 -2.45 14.19 -18.15
N TYR A 228 -2.78 15.15 -19.01
CA TYR A 228 -3.97 15.98 -18.88
C TYR A 228 -4.67 16.09 -20.22
N VAL A 229 -6.00 16.00 -20.20
CA VAL A 229 -6.86 16.40 -21.32
C VAL A 229 -7.75 17.54 -20.88
N VAL A 230 -7.33 18.77 -21.23
CA VAL A 230 -7.91 20.00 -20.67
C VAL A 230 -8.43 20.93 -21.74
N LYS A 231 -9.50 21.65 -21.40
CA LYS A 231 -10.05 22.72 -22.22
C LYS A 231 -10.43 23.91 -21.34
N SER A 232 -9.69 25.00 -21.50
CA SER A 232 -10.11 26.28 -20.93
C SER A 232 -11.10 26.97 -21.88
N THR A 233 -12.21 27.46 -21.33
CA THR A 233 -13.16 28.33 -22.03
C THR A 233 -13.01 29.80 -21.60
N SER A 234 -12.09 30.10 -20.70
CA SER A 234 -11.90 31.41 -20.10
C SER A 234 -10.72 32.18 -20.71
N ALA A 235 -10.89 33.50 -20.79
CA ALA A 235 -9.78 34.40 -21.11
C ALA A 235 -8.76 34.49 -19.96
N ASP A 236 -9.15 34.12 -18.74
CA ASP A 236 -8.20 34.02 -17.63
C ASP A 236 -7.53 32.63 -17.63
N PRO A 237 -6.24 32.55 -17.29
CA PRO A 237 -5.55 31.27 -17.14
C PRO A 237 -6.22 30.40 -16.08
N VAL A 238 -6.41 29.13 -16.43
CA VAL A 238 -6.70 28.06 -15.47
C VAL A 238 -5.36 27.47 -15.08
N HIS A 239 -5.03 27.50 -13.80
CA HIS A 239 -3.79 26.93 -13.33
C HIS A 239 -4.05 25.54 -12.70
N LEU A 240 -3.13 24.62 -12.91
CA LEU A 240 -3.14 23.26 -12.36
C LEU A 240 -1.80 23.08 -11.66
N TRP A 241 -1.82 22.84 -10.35
CA TRP A 241 -0.63 22.87 -9.51
C TRP A 241 -0.44 21.50 -8.85
N PHE A 242 0.80 21.06 -8.79
CA PHE A 242 1.19 19.84 -8.10
C PHE A 242 2.19 20.28 -7.04
N GLY A 243 1.72 20.35 -5.79
CA GLY A 243 2.55 20.65 -4.65
C GLY A 243 3.48 19.48 -4.39
N MET A 244 4.79 19.73 -4.41
CA MET A 244 5.80 18.73 -4.08
C MET A 244 6.68 19.30 -2.95
N GLU A 245 6.67 18.65 -1.79
CA GLU A 245 7.43 19.09 -0.63
C GLU A 245 8.83 18.46 -0.64
N MET A 246 9.88 19.29 -0.78
CA MET A 246 11.26 18.81 -0.76
C MET A 246 11.69 18.38 0.65
N SER A 247 12.67 17.46 0.73
CA SER A 247 13.29 17.00 2.00
C SER A 247 13.84 18.13 2.88
N THR A 248 14.08 19.31 2.31
CA THR A 248 14.53 20.53 3.01
C THR A 248 13.40 21.35 3.63
N GLY A 249 12.14 20.98 3.40
CA GLY A 249 10.94 21.75 3.77
C GLY A 249 10.65 22.95 2.84
N GLU A 250 11.40 23.10 1.76
CA GLU A 250 11.10 24.07 0.70
C GLU A 250 10.08 23.46 -0.28
N LYS A 251 9.10 24.27 -0.71
CA LYS A 251 8.02 23.82 -1.61
C LYS A 251 8.42 24.09 -3.06
N SER A 252 8.39 23.05 -3.89
CA SER A 252 8.49 23.17 -5.35
C SER A 252 7.16 22.80 -5.97
N TYR A 253 6.78 23.52 -7.02
CA TYR A 253 5.55 23.26 -7.76
C TYR A 253 5.89 22.92 -9.20
N VAL A 254 5.43 21.76 -9.66
CA VAL A 254 5.22 21.53 -11.10
C VAL A 254 3.79 21.94 -11.39
N GLY A 255 3.57 22.67 -12.46
CA GLY A 255 2.21 23.04 -12.81
C GLY A 255 2.09 23.57 -14.21
N ILE A 256 0.83 23.65 -14.61
CA ILE A 256 0.41 23.95 -15.96
C ILE A 256 -0.60 25.07 -15.88
N SER A 257 -0.39 26.12 -16.66
CA SER A 257 -1.34 27.20 -16.87
C SER A 257 -1.94 27.06 -18.25
N VAL A 258 -3.26 27.00 -18.37
CA VAL A 258 -3.98 26.97 -19.65
C VAL A 258 -4.90 28.17 -19.76
N ALA A 259 -4.57 29.13 -20.64
CA ALA A 259 -5.36 30.34 -20.87
C ALA A 259 -5.94 30.37 -22.29
N ALA A 260 -7.20 30.80 -22.46
CA ALA A 260 -7.81 30.95 -23.79
C ALA A 260 -7.78 32.40 -24.33
N VAL A 261 -6.64 33.09 -24.22
CA VAL A 261 -6.47 34.45 -24.78
C VAL A 261 -5.98 34.38 -26.22
N ASN A 262 -6.86 34.65 -27.20
CA ASN A 262 -6.55 34.61 -28.64
C ASN A 262 -6.09 33.23 -29.17
N GLY A 263 -6.67 32.16 -28.60
CA GLY A 263 -6.19 30.79 -28.74
C GLY A 263 -5.87 30.22 -27.36
N GLN A 264 -5.72 28.91 -27.24
CA GLN A 264 -5.23 28.31 -26.01
C GLN A 264 -3.70 28.45 -25.94
N THR A 265 -3.20 28.89 -24.79
CA THR A 265 -1.79 28.96 -24.41
C THR A 265 -1.58 28.06 -23.22
N VAL A 266 -0.56 27.19 -23.30
CA VAL A 266 -0.13 26.33 -22.21
C VAL A 266 1.22 26.83 -21.71
N GLU A 267 1.31 27.24 -20.47
CA GLU A 267 2.58 27.47 -19.79
C GLU A 267 2.86 26.29 -18.87
N ILE A 268 4.07 25.75 -18.94
CA ILE A 268 4.52 24.67 -18.05
C ILE A 268 5.64 25.25 -17.20
N TRP A 269 5.48 25.15 -15.89
CA TRP A 269 6.44 25.68 -14.93
C TRP A 269 6.98 24.60 -14.01
N ASN A 270 8.18 24.84 -13.51
CA ASN A 270 8.77 24.08 -12.42
C ASN A 270 9.50 25.06 -11.49
N GLY A 271 9.01 25.20 -10.26
CA GLY A 271 9.62 26.03 -9.23
C GLY A 271 8.63 26.95 -8.53
N LEU A 272 8.96 28.25 -8.46
CA LEU A 272 8.17 29.24 -7.74
C LEU A 272 6.79 29.44 -8.40
N PRO A 273 5.74 29.67 -7.61
CA PRO A 273 4.40 29.89 -8.14
C PRO A 273 4.31 31.19 -8.96
N PRO A 274 3.33 31.35 -9.87
CA PRO A 274 3.18 32.53 -10.73
C PRO A 274 2.96 33.85 -9.99
N HIS A 275 2.56 33.79 -8.71
CA HIS A 275 2.48 34.97 -7.85
C HIS A 275 3.83 35.41 -7.28
N ASP A 276 4.89 34.60 -7.42
CA ASP A 276 6.24 34.99 -7.07
C ASP A 276 6.78 35.97 -8.13
N PRO A 277 7.28 37.16 -7.73
CA PRO A 277 7.81 38.14 -8.68
C PRO A 277 9.06 37.67 -9.45
N ASN A 278 9.70 36.58 -9.04
CA ASN A 278 10.83 35.94 -9.73
C ASN A 278 10.39 34.77 -10.63
N TYR A 279 9.08 34.54 -10.76
CA TYR A 279 8.53 33.53 -11.64
C TYR A 279 8.96 33.75 -13.10
N VAL A 280 9.56 32.72 -13.70
CA VAL A 280 9.87 32.65 -15.12
C VAL A 280 9.25 31.36 -15.65
N PRO A 281 8.31 31.42 -16.63
CA PRO A 281 7.77 30.21 -17.24
C PRO A 281 8.89 29.33 -17.80
N GLY A 282 8.85 28.03 -17.47
CA GLY A 282 9.84 27.07 -17.96
C GLY A 282 9.67 26.81 -19.46
N ALA A 283 8.41 26.69 -19.91
CA ALA A 283 8.05 26.55 -21.31
C ALA A 283 6.67 27.14 -21.61
N VAL A 284 6.48 27.62 -22.84
CA VAL A 284 5.20 28.16 -23.32
C VAL A 284 4.88 27.57 -24.70
N ALA A 285 3.74 26.88 -24.79
CA ALA A 285 3.16 26.38 -26.03
C ALA A 285 1.95 27.25 -26.40
N THR A 286 1.87 27.71 -27.66
CA THR A 286 0.83 28.66 -28.11
C THR A 286 0.21 28.27 -29.43
N GLY A 287 -0.92 28.88 -29.77
CA GLY A 287 -1.53 28.76 -31.09
C GLY A 287 -2.52 27.60 -31.24
N PHE A 288 -2.92 26.99 -30.13
CA PHE A 288 -3.97 25.97 -30.13
C PHE A 288 -5.35 26.59 -30.27
N ALA A 289 -6.29 25.87 -30.89
CA ALA A 289 -7.65 26.37 -31.07
C ALA A 289 -8.36 26.50 -29.72
N ALA A 290 -8.99 27.65 -29.44
CA ALA A 290 -9.71 27.88 -28.19
C ALA A 290 -10.86 26.87 -27.93
N SER A 291 -11.33 26.18 -28.98
CA SER A 291 -12.37 25.16 -28.89
C SER A 291 -11.84 23.74 -28.68
N ALA A 292 -10.54 23.51 -28.83
CA ALA A 292 -9.94 22.19 -28.74
C ALA A 292 -9.73 21.74 -27.29
N TYR A 293 -9.64 20.44 -27.12
CA TYR A 293 -9.01 19.84 -25.95
C TYR A 293 -7.51 19.74 -26.23
N LEU A 294 -6.71 19.95 -25.20
CA LEU A 294 -5.27 19.79 -25.24
C LEU A 294 -4.92 18.52 -24.49
N ASP A 295 -4.26 17.62 -25.19
CA ASP A 295 -3.55 16.50 -24.61
C ASP A 295 -2.15 16.99 -24.20
N ILE A 296 -1.90 17.04 -22.90
CA ILE A 296 -0.67 17.53 -22.31
C ILE A 296 -0.01 16.39 -21.55
N THR A 297 1.21 16.02 -21.93
CA THR A 297 2.04 15.08 -21.18
C THR A 297 3.27 15.82 -20.67
N VAL A 298 3.59 15.66 -19.38
CA VAL A 298 4.82 16.14 -18.76
C VAL A 298 5.54 14.95 -18.15
N ASN A 299 6.73 14.64 -18.67
CA ASN A 299 7.61 13.61 -18.14
C ASN A 299 8.74 14.28 -17.38
N TYR A 300 8.80 14.09 -16.08
CA TYR A 300 9.89 14.57 -15.25
C TYR A 300 10.93 13.47 -15.07
N ASP A 301 12.19 13.79 -15.36
CA ASP A 301 13.38 12.98 -15.10
C ASP A 301 14.10 13.57 -13.89
N TYR A 302 14.04 12.84 -12.77
CA TYR A 302 14.66 13.22 -11.52
C TYR A 302 16.18 13.24 -11.61
N SER A 303 16.74 12.25 -12.28
CA SER A 303 18.19 12.07 -12.36
C SER A 303 18.86 13.21 -13.11
N ALA A 304 18.17 13.76 -14.12
CA ALA A 304 18.64 14.85 -14.95
C ALA A 304 18.20 16.23 -14.46
N ASP A 305 17.26 16.31 -13.52
CA ASP A 305 16.57 17.55 -13.14
C ASP A 305 16.02 18.29 -14.37
N THR A 306 15.34 17.53 -15.23
CA THR A 306 14.72 18.04 -16.47
C THR A 306 13.32 17.51 -16.61
N PHE A 307 12.49 18.21 -17.39
CA PHE A 307 11.20 17.70 -17.81
C PHE A 307 11.04 17.83 -19.32
N ASP A 308 10.52 16.78 -19.94
CA ASP A 308 10.04 16.81 -21.31
C ASP A 308 8.54 17.01 -21.30
N TRP A 309 8.03 17.78 -22.25
CA TRP A 309 6.60 18.00 -22.37
C TRP A 309 6.14 17.90 -23.81
N THR A 310 4.88 17.48 -23.98
CA THR A 310 4.17 17.49 -25.25
C THR A 310 2.78 18.07 -25.04
N VAL A 311 2.36 19.00 -25.89
CA VAL A 311 0.99 19.54 -25.96
C VAL A 311 0.47 19.34 -27.37
N THR A 312 -0.72 18.76 -27.54
CA THR A 312 -1.31 18.54 -28.87
C THR A 312 -2.83 18.74 -28.87
N ASP A 313 -3.35 19.40 -29.91
CA ASP A 313 -4.76 19.41 -30.31
C ASP A 313 -5.00 18.58 -31.60
N GLY A 314 -4.01 17.74 -31.95
CA GLY A 314 -3.84 17.11 -33.27
C GLY A 314 -2.59 17.60 -34.00
N THR A 315 -2.02 18.74 -33.60
CA THR A 315 -0.69 19.19 -34.04
C THR A 315 0.26 19.32 -32.84
N PRO A 316 1.18 18.37 -32.63
CA PRO A 316 2.01 18.34 -31.42
C PRO A 316 3.04 19.47 -31.40
N GLN A 317 3.16 20.11 -30.23
CA GLN A 317 4.31 20.90 -29.82
C GLN A 317 5.01 20.18 -28.68
N SER A 318 6.33 20.23 -28.64
CA SER A 318 7.12 19.62 -27.57
C SER A 318 8.33 20.46 -27.22
N GLY A 319 8.86 20.23 -26.03
CA GLY A 319 10.08 20.87 -25.57
C GLY A 319 10.65 20.19 -24.33
N THR A 320 11.83 20.62 -23.94
CA THR A 320 12.51 20.20 -22.71
C THR A 320 12.76 21.44 -21.87
N GLY A 321 12.38 21.39 -20.61
CA GLY A 321 12.68 22.42 -19.60
C GLY A 321 13.71 21.91 -18.58
N VAL A 322 14.45 22.84 -17.98
CA VAL A 322 15.30 22.54 -16.82
C VAL A 322 14.43 22.72 -15.58
N ALA A 323 14.45 21.73 -14.71
CA ALA A 323 13.83 21.85 -13.41
C ALA A 323 14.78 22.55 -12.45
N TYR A 324 14.23 23.37 -11.56
CA TYR A 324 14.99 23.98 -10.49
C TYR A 324 14.80 23.11 -9.25
N THR A 325 15.75 22.20 -9.00
CA THR A 325 16.04 21.46 -7.76
C THR A 325 15.42 20.08 -7.56
N ALA A 326 16.26 19.21 -6.97
CA ALA A 326 16.02 17.81 -6.67
C ALA A 326 14.93 17.58 -5.61
N PHE A 327 14.04 16.64 -5.90
CA PHE A 327 12.86 16.32 -5.11
C PHE A 327 13.10 15.39 -3.92
N SER A 328 12.20 15.50 -2.94
CA SER A 328 11.64 14.34 -2.25
C SER A 328 10.13 14.56 -2.15
N VAL A 329 9.36 13.54 -1.79
CA VAL A 329 7.90 13.68 -1.60
C VAL A 329 7.65 13.68 -0.10
N GLY A 330 7.48 14.87 0.48
CA GLY A 330 7.15 15.04 1.91
C GLY A 330 5.79 14.44 2.29
N ASN A 331 5.72 13.94 3.52
CA ASN A 331 4.77 12.90 3.92
C ASN A 331 3.36 13.42 4.31
N ASN A 332 2.99 14.69 4.05
CA ASN A 332 1.84 15.29 4.75
C ASN A 332 1.05 16.39 4.01
N GLU A 333 1.19 16.60 2.70
CA GLU A 333 0.41 17.64 2.00
C GLU A 333 -0.49 17.12 0.89
N ALA A 334 -1.74 17.60 0.90
CA ALA A 334 -2.78 17.33 -0.09
C ALA A 334 -2.41 17.89 -1.48
N TRP A 335 -2.78 17.16 -2.53
CA TRP A 335 -2.68 17.61 -3.91
C TRP A 335 -3.72 18.71 -4.11
N THR A 336 -3.40 19.83 -4.78
CA THR A 336 -4.35 20.97 -4.85
C THR A 336 -4.53 21.46 -6.27
N ILE A 337 -5.76 21.39 -6.79
CA ILE A 337 -6.12 22.02 -8.06
C ILE A 337 -6.66 23.42 -7.76
N TYR A 338 -5.95 24.46 -8.23
CA TYR A 338 -6.29 25.86 -7.96
C TYR A 338 -6.63 26.63 -9.23
N CYS A 339 -7.88 27.08 -9.37
CA CYS A 339 -8.25 28.03 -10.41
C CYS A 339 -8.16 29.47 -9.86
N ASP A 340 -7.17 30.26 -10.30
CA ASP A 340 -6.98 31.67 -9.88
C ASP A 340 -8.07 32.64 -10.38
N SER A 341 -9.07 32.15 -11.12
CA SER A 341 -10.15 32.97 -11.65
C SER A 341 -11.52 32.30 -11.45
N PRO A 342 -12.61 33.08 -11.29
CA PRO A 342 -13.99 32.59 -11.40
C PRO A 342 -14.35 32.00 -12.78
N ALA A 343 -13.38 31.97 -13.69
CA ALA A 343 -13.35 31.22 -14.92
C ALA A 343 -13.83 29.76 -14.79
N THR A 344 -14.66 29.32 -15.72
CA THR A 344 -15.03 27.91 -15.88
C THR A 344 -13.99 27.18 -16.72
N ALA A 345 -13.32 26.21 -16.10
CA ALA A 345 -12.47 25.22 -16.77
C ALA A 345 -13.24 23.91 -16.93
N LEU A 346 -13.07 23.24 -18.07
CA LEU A 346 -13.55 21.87 -18.25
C LEU A 346 -12.33 20.96 -18.34
N ILE A 347 -12.24 20.01 -17.40
CA ILE A 347 -11.26 18.93 -17.43
C ILE A 347 -12.02 17.68 -17.84
N ASP A 348 -11.72 17.17 -19.04
CA ASP A 348 -12.32 15.93 -19.58
C ASP A 348 -11.71 14.72 -18.88
N GLN A 349 -10.37 14.66 -18.90
CA GLN A 349 -9.60 13.52 -18.42
C GLN A 349 -8.37 14.03 -17.67
N LEU A 350 -8.06 13.38 -16.55
CA LEU A 350 -6.85 13.61 -15.77
C LEU A 350 -6.25 12.24 -15.43
N ASP A 351 -5.13 11.92 -16.06
CA ASP A 351 -4.41 10.68 -15.86
C ASP A 351 -3.06 11.00 -15.22
N ILE A 352 -2.88 10.60 -13.95
CA ILE A 352 -1.62 10.76 -13.26
C ILE A 352 -0.93 9.41 -13.23
N THR A 353 0.20 9.29 -13.94
CA THR A 353 1.02 8.09 -13.92
C THR A 353 2.33 8.38 -13.17
N ILE A 354 2.37 7.99 -11.91
CA ILE A 354 3.62 8.07 -11.14
C ILE A 354 4.43 6.82 -11.47
N ALA A 355 5.30 6.94 -12.48
CA ALA A 355 6.27 5.91 -12.81
C ALA A 355 7.48 6.02 -11.88
N GLY A 356 7.27 5.65 -10.61
CA GLY A 356 8.40 5.48 -9.72
C GLY A 356 9.24 4.28 -10.18
N THR A 357 10.56 4.39 -10.12
CA THR A 357 11.43 3.22 -9.91
C THR A 357 11.30 2.69 -8.47
N GLY A 358 10.10 2.81 -7.89
CA GLY A 358 9.71 1.99 -6.77
C GLY A 358 9.69 0.58 -7.28
N MET A 359 10.84 -0.07 -7.20
CA MET A 359 10.97 -1.51 -7.21
C MET A 359 10.04 -1.93 -6.07
N GLU A 360 8.82 -2.35 -6.39
CA GLU A 360 8.24 -3.39 -5.55
C GLU A 360 9.28 -4.49 -5.64
N ASP A 361 10.00 -4.70 -4.52
CA ASP A 361 10.92 -5.83 -4.42
C ASP A 361 10.09 -7.03 -4.84
N SER A 362 10.46 -7.62 -5.98
CA SER A 362 9.87 -8.87 -6.42
C SER A 362 10.04 -9.85 -5.26
N ALA A 363 9.10 -10.78 -5.09
CA ALA A 363 9.28 -11.82 -4.09
C ALA A 363 10.60 -12.61 -4.30
N GLY A 364 11.18 -12.58 -5.52
CA GLY A 364 12.49 -13.15 -5.82
C GLY A 364 13.70 -12.24 -5.55
N ASP A 365 13.52 -10.99 -5.12
CA ASP A 365 14.60 -10.05 -4.75
C ASP A 365 14.97 -10.23 -3.27
N VAL A 366 15.49 -11.43 -2.97
CA VAL A 366 15.81 -11.87 -1.60
C VAL A 366 16.90 -11.00 -0.97
N GLN A 367 17.76 -10.40 -1.79
CA GLN A 367 18.61 -9.28 -1.40
C GLN A 367 17.94 -8.00 -1.89
N PRO A 368 17.43 -7.12 -0.99
CA PRO A 368 16.63 -5.95 -1.38
C PRO A 368 17.47 -4.85 -2.03
N ASP A 369 17.98 -5.13 -3.22
CA ASP A 369 18.70 -4.23 -4.12
C ASP A 369 17.85 -3.82 -5.33
N GLY A 370 16.64 -4.38 -5.40
CA GLY A 370 15.58 -4.20 -6.37
C GLY A 370 15.86 -4.84 -7.72
N SER A 371 16.69 -5.87 -7.75
CA SER A 371 16.90 -6.68 -8.94
C SER A 371 17.14 -8.13 -8.62
N VAL A 372 16.19 -8.98 -9.03
CA VAL A 372 16.38 -10.43 -9.04
C VAL A 372 17.55 -10.81 -9.96
N ASP A 373 18.70 -11.13 -9.36
CA ASP A 373 19.96 -11.38 -10.03
C ASP A 373 20.76 -12.56 -9.44
N LEU A 374 22.07 -12.59 -9.73
CA LEU A 374 22.97 -13.65 -9.28
C LEU A 374 23.22 -13.63 -7.76
N LEU A 375 23.00 -12.50 -7.10
CA LEU A 375 23.12 -12.32 -5.67
C LEU A 375 21.96 -12.99 -4.93
N ASP A 376 20.73 -12.87 -5.43
CA ASP A 376 19.55 -13.57 -4.90
C ASP A 376 19.70 -15.08 -5.04
N PHE A 377 20.12 -15.53 -6.21
CA PHE A 377 20.40 -16.94 -6.45
C PHE A 377 21.52 -17.48 -5.55
N ALA A 378 22.53 -16.67 -5.27
CA ALA A 378 23.60 -17.04 -4.36
C ALA A 378 23.13 -17.09 -2.90
N ALA A 379 22.18 -16.24 -2.50
CA ALA A 379 21.56 -16.27 -1.18
C ALA A 379 20.77 -17.58 -0.99
N ILE A 380 19.87 -17.90 -1.94
CA ILE A 380 19.10 -19.15 -1.92
C ILE A 380 20.01 -20.35 -1.96
N ALA A 381 20.98 -20.39 -2.88
CA ALA A 381 21.89 -21.52 -3.00
C ALA A 381 22.74 -21.69 -1.73
N LEU A 382 23.12 -20.60 -1.05
CA LEU A 382 23.86 -20.66 0.20
C LEU A 382 23.01 -21.24 1.33
N GLU A 383 21.77 -20.78 1.51
CA GLU A 383 20.86 -21.32 2.52
C GLU A 383 20.49 -22.78 2.23
N TRP A 384 20.22 -23.11 0.96
CA TRP A 384 19.92 -24.47 0.52
C TRP A 384 21.10 -25.43 0.75
N LEU A 385 22.34 -25.00 0.47
CA LEU A 385 23.56 -25.79 0.72
C LEU A 385 23.92 -25.88 2.22
N LEU A 386 23.50 -24.91 3.02
CA LEU A 386 23.66 -24.92 4.47
C LEU A 386 22.59 -25.75 5.19
N GLY A 387 21.55 -26.19 4.46
CA GLY A 387 20.41 -26.99 4.91
C GLY A 387 20.71 -27.88 6.12
N THR A 388 20.19 -27.43 7.26
CA THR A 388 20.02 -28.17 8.52
C THR A 388 18.65 -28.80 8.60
#